data_AF-A0A1A7YPP2-F1
#
_entry.id   AF-A0A1A7YPP2-F1
#
_cell.length_a   1.000
_cell.length_b   1.000
_cell.length_c   1.000
_cell.angle_alpha   90.00
_cell.angle_beta   90.00
_cell.angle_gamma   90.00
#
_symmetry.space_group_name_H-M   'P 1'
#
loop_
_entity.id
_entity.type
_entity.pdbx_description
1 polymer ?
#
loop_
_entity_poly.entity_id
_entity_poly.type
_entity_poly.pdbx_seq_one_letter_code
_entity_poly.pdbx_strand_id
1 'polypeptide(L)'
;SCGGGRGGCTRCGDNVQFLPRQLGLTETRVYISDLLAHTQYTFEVQAVNGVSDQSPYSPQYASVNITTNQAAPSTVSIMHQVSRTVDSITLSWSQPDQPNGVILDYELQYYEKDQTEFNSTTIRSQTNTAVVRGLKPGSIYVFQVRARTVAGFGRYSGKLYFQTMTEEEYNTSIQEKLPLIIGSAAAGLVFLIAVVVIIIVCNRRGFERGDSEYTDKLQHYTSGHMSPGMKIYIDPFTYEDPNEAVRE
;
A
#
# COMPACT_ATOMS: atom_id res chain seq x y z
N SER A 1 11.61 16.72 25.90
CA SER A 1 11.82 15.81 24.77
C SER A 1 11.78 16.61 23.49
N CYS A 2 12.76 16.46 22.61
CA CYS A 2 12.78 17.13 21.32
C CYS A 2 12.31 16.11 20.27
N GLY A 3 11.08 16.27 19.76
CA GLY A 3 10.57 15.42 18.69
C GLY A 3 11.29 15.72 17.38
N GLY A 4 11.51 14.72 16.53
CA GLY A 4 12.22 14.85 15.24
C GLY A 4 11.53 15.71 14.17
N GLY A 5 10.51 16.51 14.53
CA GLY A 5 9.88 17.50 13.67
C GLY A 5 10.25 18.92 14.11
N ARG A 6 10.04 19.93 13.25
CA ARG A 6 10.33 21.36 13.47
C ARG A 6 9.66 22.02 14.70
N GLY A 7 9.09 21.27 15.63
CA GLY A 7 8.57 21.75 16.90
C GLY A 7 9.68 21.90 17.94
N GLY A 8 9.64 22.99 18.72
CA GLY A 8 10.57 23.21 19.82
C GLY A 8 10.52 22.08 20.87
N CYS A 9 11.58 21.96 21.67
CA CYS A 9 11.65 20.97 22.74
C CYS A 9 10.56 21.23 23.78
N THR A 10 9.84 20.18 24.17
CA THR A 10 8.91 20.25 25.31
C THR A 10 9.65 19.96 26.61
N ARG A 11 9.17 20.54 27.71
CA ARG A 11 9.67 20.17 29.05
C ARG A 11 9.50 18.67 29.27
N CYS A 12 10.49 18.06 29.91
CA CYS A 12 10.42 16.66 30.31
C CYS A 12 9.24 16.45 31.27
N GLY A 13 8.64 15.26 31.24
CA GLY A 13 7.60 14.89 32.20
C GLY A 13 8.16 14.76 33.62
N ASP A 14 7.26 14.78 34.61
CA ASP A 14 7.60 14.71 36.04
C ASP A 14 8.21 13.36 36.46
N ASN A 15 8.24 12.38 35.56
CA ASN A 15 8.85 11.08 35.79
C ASN A 15 10.39 11.12 35.79
N VAL A 16 11.02 12.14 35.20
CA VAL A 16 12.49 12.25 35.15
C VAL A 16 13.05 12.61 36.52
N GLN A 17 13.95 11.78 37.05
CA GLN A 17 14.55 11.99 38.36
C GLN A 17 15.95 12.59 38.23
N PHE A 18 16.28 13.51 39.14
CA PHE A 18 17.61 14.12 39.28
C PHE A 18 18.15 13.82 40.67
N LEU A 19 19.29 13.12 40.73
CA LEU A 19 19.98 12.80 41.97
C LEU A 19 21.31 13.56 42.05
N PRO A 20 21.57 14.32 43.14
CA PRO A 20 20.73 14.47 44.33
C PRO A 20 19.53 15.41 44.16
N ARG A 21 19.57 16.34 43.20
CA ARG A 21 18.52 17.32 42.92
C ARG A 21 18.74 17.98 41.57
N GLN A 22 17.71 18.60 41.01
CA GLN A 22 17.81 19.31 39.72
C GLN A 22 18.45 20.70 39.85
N LEU A 23 18.16 21.41 40.95
CA LEU A 23 18.61 22.78 41.20
C LEU A 23 19.45 22.87 42.47
N GLY A 24 20.30 23.88 42.59
CA GLY A 24 21.12 24.09 43.80
C GLY A 24 22.18 23.00 44.01
N LEU A 25 22.69 22.44 42.92
CA LEU A 25 23.80 21.51 42.94
C LEU A 25 25.08 22.22 43.40
N THR A 26 25.80 21.60 44.34
CA THR A 26 27.11 22.06 44.81
C THR A 26 28.26 21.27 44.19
N GLU A 27 27.96 20.07 43.67
CA GLU A 27 28.91 19.24 42.94
C GLU A 27 28.77 19.45 41.43
N THR A 28 29.83 19.19 40.68
CA THR A 28 29.85 19.26 39.22
C THR A 28 29.29 18.01 38.54
N ARG A 29 28.41 17.28 39.23
CA ARG A 29 27.78 16.04 38.73
C ARG A 29 26.33 15.95 39.17
N VAL A 30 25.52 15.32 38.31
CA VAL A 30 24.12 14.96 38.58
C VAL A 30 23.82 13.67 37.84
N TYR A 31 23.08 12.77 38.47
CA TYR A 31 22.56 11.56 37.83
C TYR A 31 21.12 11.80 37.43
N ILE A 32 20.80 11.47 36.17
CA ILE A 32 19.47 11.68 35.60
C ILE A 32 18.94 10.32 35.13
N SER A 33 17.76 9.93 35.60
CA SER A 33 17.12 8.64 35.26
C SER A 33 15.71 8.82 34.71
N ASP A 34 15.13 7.70 34.27
CA ASP A 34 13.73 7.61 33.81
C ASP A 34 13.42 8.47 32.56
N LEU A 35 14.45 8.67 31.74
CA LEU A 35 14.32 9.23 30.40
C LEU A 35 13.72 8.19 29.44
N LEU A 36 12.94 8.67 28.47
CA LEU A 36 12.41 7.82 27.42
C LEU A 36 13.56 7.28 26.56
N ALA A 37 13.45 6.02 26.15
CA ALA A 37 14.42 5.37 25.27
C ALA A 37 14.36 5.99 23.86
N HIS A 38 15.48 5.92 23.15
CA HIS A 38 15.63 6.42 21.78
C HIS A 38 15.06 7.83 21.54
N THR A 39 15.27 8.72 22.51
CA THR A 39 14.71 10.08 22.53
C THR A 39 15.83 11.10 22.68
N GLN A 40 15.76 12.17 21.89
CA GLN A 40 16.72 13.27 21.98
C GLN A 40 16.31 14.23 23.12
N TYR A 41 17.25 14.48 24.01
CA TYR A 41 17.16 15.42 25.11
C TYR A 41 18.22 16.51 24.94
N THR A 42 17.85 17.73 25.32
CA THR A 42 18.77 18.86 25.50
C THR A 42 18.86 19.15 26.99
N PHE A 43 20.07 19.18 27.52
CA PHE A 43 20.34 19.59 28.89
C PHE A 43 21.01 20.95 28.89
N GLU A 44 20.48 21.86 29.69
CA GLU A 44 21.03 23.19 29.92
C GLU A 44 21.60 23.25 31.34
N VAL A 45 22.88 23.58 31.45
CA VAL A 45 23.59 23.68 32.73
C VAL A 45 23.93 25.13 32.97
N GLN A 46 23.33 25.70 34.01
CA GLN A 46 23.53 27.07 34.43
C GLN A 46 24.35 27.11 35.72
N ALA A 47 25.42 27.91 35.75
CA ALA A 47 26.08 28.29 36.98
C ALA A 47 25.32 29.48 37.61
N VAL A 48 24.97 29.36 38.88
CA VAL A 48 24.24 30.40 39.62
C VAL A 48 24.98 30.76 40.92
N ASN A 49 24.84 32.02 41.34
CA ASN A 49 25.31 32.56 42.61
C ASN A 49 24.18 33.38 43.27
N GLY A 50 24.42 33.93 44.45
CA GLY A 50 23.41 34.66 45.24
C GLY A 50 22.91 35.99 44.65
N VAL A 51 23.43 36.43 43.50
CA VAL A 51 23.00 37.66 42.80
C VAL A 51 22.58 37.39 41.35
N SER A 52 22.54 36.12 40.92
CA SER A 52 22.27 35.76 39.53
C SER A 52 20.87 36.16 39.06
N ASP A 53 19.90 36.21 39.97
CA ASP A 53 18.53 36.64 39.75
C ASP A 53 18.38 38.18 39.65
N GLN A 54 19.38 38.94 40.08
CA GLN A 54 19.41 40.40 39.99
C GLN A 54 20.00 40.91 38.66
N SER A 55 20.51 40.01 37.83
CA SER A 55 21.15 40.37 36.56
C SER A 55 20.12 40.92 35.56
N PRO A 56 20.39 42.04 34.88
CA PRO A 56 19.52 42.54 33.80
C PRO A 56 19.65 41.72 32.51
N TYR A 57 20.62 40.80 32.44
CA TYR A 57 20.89 39.97 31.28
C TYR A 57 20.24 38.60 31.41
N SER A 58 19.95 37.97 30.26
CA SER A 58 19.42 36.61 30.26
C SER A 58 20.41 35.61 30.88
N PRO A 59 19.89 34.61 31.63
CA PRO A 59 20.67 33.48 32.10
C PRO A 59 21.57 32.87 31.02
N GLN A 60 22.85 32.74 31.32
CA GLN A 60 23.80 32.05 30.46
C GLN A 60 23.89 30.58 30.87
N TYR A 61 23.85 29.68 29.91
CA TYR A 61 23.93 28.24 30.14
C TYR A 61 24.77 27.57 29.06
N ALA A 62 25.40 26.45 29.42
CA ALA A 62 25.95 25.52 28.44
C ALA A 62 24.87 24.51 28.07
N SER A 63 24.70 24.20 26.79
CA SER A 63 23.75 23.20 26.31
C SER A 63 24.45 21.97 25.75
N VAL A 64 23.89 20.79 26.00
CA VAL A 64 24.33 19.52 25.43
C VAL A 64 23.14 18.70 24.95
N ASN A 65 23.24 18.17 23.73
CA ASN A 65 22.24 17.30 23.15
C ASN A 65 22.67 15.84 23.29
N ILE A 66 21.83 15.02 23.90
CA ILE A 66 22.06 13.60 24.15
C ILE A 66 20.88 12.82 23.61
N THR A 67 21.14 11.77 22.85
CA THR A 67 20.11 10.80 22.46
C THR A 67 20.25 9.57 23.35
N THR A 68 19.18 9.20 24.04
CA THR A 68 19.18 8.00 24.88
C THR A 68 19.33 6.74 24.03
N ASN A 69 19.91 5.70 24.62
CA ASN A 69 20.02 4.40 23.97
C ASN A 69 18.65 3.80 23.65
N GLN A 70 18.62 2.85 22.73
CA GLN A 70 17.41 2.07 22.46
C GLN A 70 17.14 1.09 23.60
N ALA A 71 15.87 0.75 23.79
CA ALA A 71 15.42 -0.31 24.69
C ALA A 71 14.52 -1.29 23.94
N ALA A 72 14.15 -2.38 24.60
CA ALA A 72 13.17 -3.30 24.05
C ALA A 72 11.82 -2.57 23.81
N PRO A 73 11.11 -2.87 22.70
CA PRO A 73 9.80 -2.29 22.44
C PRO A 73 8.77 -2.64 23.52
N SER A 74 7.71 -1.85 23.61
CA SER A 74 6.49 -2.25 24.32
C SER A 74 5.81 -3.43 23.62
N THR A 75 4.79 -3.99 24.27
CA THR A 75 3.92 -5.02 23.66
C THR A 75 3.21 -4.46 22.43
N VAL A 76 3.01 -5.30 21.42
CA VAL A 76 2.07 -5.02 20.33
C VAL A 76 0.65 -5.12 20.89
N SER A 77 -0.14 -4.08 20.70
CA SER A 77 -1.47 -3.93 21.28
C SER A 77 -2.57 -4.62 20.47
N ILE A 78 -2.46 -4.61 19.14
CA ILE A 78 -3.54 -5.02 18.24
C ILE A 78 -2.99 -5.93 17.13
N MET A 79 -3.67 -7.06 16.91
CA MET A 79 -3.44 -7.95 15.77
C MET A 79 -4.77 -8.40 15.18
N HIS A 80 -4.86 -8.41 13.86
CA HIS A 80 -6.06 -8.69 13.07
C HIS A 80 -5.82 -9.81 12.07
N GLN A 81 -6.87 -10.58 11.80
CA GLN A 81 -6.91 -11.52 10.68
C GLN A 81 -7.28 -10.79 9.39
N VAL A 82 -6.36 -10.78 8.43
CA VAL A 82 -6.59 -10.21 7.09
C VAL A 82 -7.34 -11.19 6.22
N SER A 83 -6.92 -12.46 6.22
CA SER A 83 -7.57 -13.54 5.47
C SER A 83 -7.26 -14.89 6.10
N ARG A 84 -8.07 -15.89 5.76
CA ARG A 84 -7.85 -17.28 6.15
C ARG A 84 -8.22 -18.23 5.00
N THR A 85 -7.55 -19.35 4.93
CA THR A 85 -7.89 -20.52 4.08
C THR A 85 -8.08 -21.73 4.98
N VAL A 86 -8.25 -22.92 4.39
CA VAL A 86 -8.30 -24.20 5.11
C VAL A 86 -6.99 -24.51 5.85
N ASP A 87 -5.87 -24.02 5.32
CA ASP A 87 -4.52 -24.40 5.74
C ASP A 87 -3.62 -23.20 6.06
N SER A 88 -4.15 -21.97 6.03
CA SER A 88 -3.36 -20.77 6.26
C SER A 88 -4.16 -19.63 6.86
N ILE A 89 -3.47 -18.76 7.59
CA ILE A 89 -4.01 -17.52 8.17
C ILE A 89 -3.02 -16.39 7.89
N THR A 90 -3.53 -15.29 7.32
CA THR A 90 -2.77 -14.05 7.13
C THR A 90 -3.13 -13.08 8.24
N LEU A 91 -2.12 -12.65 8.99
CA LEU A 91 -2.26 -11.73 10.12
C LEU A 91 -1.56 -10.40 9.83
N SER A 92 -2.10 -9.32 10.39
CA SER A 92 -1.48 -8.00 10.45
C SER A 92 -1.56 -7.44 11.86
N TRP A 93 -0.62 -6.58 12.25
CA TRP A 93 -0.60 -5.99 13.59
C TRP A 93 -0.07 -4.56 13.59
N SER A 94 -0.45 -3.78 14.61
CA SER A 94 0.09 -2.43 14.79
C SER A 94 1.56 -2.46 15.24
N GLN A 95 2.29 -1.38 14.95
CA GLN A 95 3.59 -1.17 15.60
C GLN A 95 3.37 -0.94 17.11
N PRO A 96 4.29 -1.34 18.00
CA PRO A 96 4.17 -1.05 19.43
C PRO A 96 4.05 0.45 19.69
N ASP A 97 3.18 0.82 20.64
CA ASP A 97 2.94 2.22 21.01
C ASP A 97 4.22 2.95 21.45
N GLN A 98 5.15 2.21 22.08
CA GLN A 98 6.48 2.68 22.42
C GLN A 98 7.53 1.78 21.74
N PRO A 99 7.99 2.13 20.52
CA PRO A 99 9.01 1.35 19.82
C PRO A 99 10.34 1.31 20.57
N ASN A 100 10.63 2.35 21.37
CA ASN A 100 11.86 2.51 22.14
C ASN A 100 13.15 2.35 21.31
N GLY A 101 13.06 2.56 20.00
CA GLY A 101 14.11 2.24 19.06
C GLY A 101 13.58 2.03 17.65
N VAL A 102 14.49 1.61 16.76
CA VAL A 102 14.15 1.21 15.39
C VAL A 102 13.74 -0.27 15.42
N ILE A 103 12.51 -0.55 14.98
CA ILE A 103 12.02 -1.93 14.86
C ILE A 103 12.75 -2.63 13.71
N LEU A 104 13.37 -3.77 14.00
CA LEU A 104 14.14 -4.55 13.03
C LEU A 104 13.29 -5.65 12.38
N ASP A 105 12.54 -6.37 13.20
CA ASP A 105 11.58 -7.40 12.78
C ASP A 105 10.57 -7.67 13.90
N TYR A 106 9.63 -8.53 13.57
CA TYR A 106 8.64 -9.11 14.45
C TYR A 106 8.81 -10.62 14.50
N GLU A 107 8.46 -11.18 15.64
CA GLU A 107 8.44 -12.61 15.87
C GLU A 107 7.04 -13.02 16.30
N LEU A 108 6.42 -13.89 15.50
CA LEU A 108 5.10 -14.44 15.74
C LEU A 108 5.25 -15.88 16.23
N GLN A 109 4.70 -16.14 17.39
CA GLN A 109 4.62 -17.46 18.00
C GLN A 109 3.18 -17.97 17.89
N TYR A 110 3.01 -19.23 17.50
CA TYR A 110 1.69 -19.84 17.39
C TYR A 110 1.67 -21.32 17.75
N TYR A 111 0.53 -21.81 18.19
CA TYR A 111 0.27 -23.20 18.52
C TYR A 111 -1.23 -23.52 18.44
N GLU A 112 -1.60 -24.78 18.25
CA GLU A 112 -3.01 -25.19 18.30
C GLU A 112 -3.56 -24.98 19.71
N LYS A 113 -4.79 -24.50 19.85
CA LYS A 113 -5.42 -24.17 21.15
C LYS A 113 -5.42 -25.36 22.12
N ASP A 114 -5.55 -26.57 21.60
CA ASP A 114 -5.58 -27.81 22.39
C ASP A 114 -4.18 -28.32 22.77
N GLN A 115 -3.13 -27.66 22.29
CA GLN A 115 -1.74 -27.95 22.62
C GLN A 115 -1.18 -26.95 23.63
N THR A 116 -0.10 -27.36 24.30
CA THR A 116 0.64 -26.48 25.20
C THR A 116 1.52 -25.51 24.43
N GLU A 117 1.74 -24.31 24.99
CA GLU A 117 2.65 -23.29 24.45
C GLU A 117 4.09 -23.80 24.23
N PHE A 118 4.50 -24.86 24.93
CA PHE A 118 5.78 -25.53 24.72
C PHE A 118 5.95 -26.09 23.30
N ASN A 119 4.85 -26.46 22.62
CA ASN A 119 4.85 -26.96 21.24
C ASN A 119 4.70 -25.82 20.21
N SER A 120 4.96 -24.58 20.61
CA SER A 120 4.81 -23.45 19.71
C SER A 120 5.82 -23.44 18.57
N THR A 121 5.33 -23.02 17.41
CA THR A 121 6.15 -22.69 16.26
C THR A 121 6.34 -21.18 16.20
N THR A 122 7.50 -20.74 15.73
CA THR A 122 7.85 -19.32 15.63
C THR A 122 8.20 -18.97 14.19
N ILE A 123 7.72 -17.83 13.71
CA ILE A 123 8.10 -17.23 12.43
C ILE A 123 8.55 -15.80 12.62
N ARG A 124 9.42 -15.31 11.74
CA ARG A 124 9.84 -13.91 11.72
C ARG A 124 9.33 -13.19 10.49
N SER A 125 8.99 -11.92 10.67
CA SER A 125 8.60 -11.03 9.59
C SER A 125 9.26 -9.66 9.77
N GLN A 126 9.82 -9.10 8.69
CA GLN A 126 10.37 -7.74 8.69
C GLN A 126 9.25 -6.68 8.62
N THR A 127 8.03 -7.09 8.26
CA THR A 127 6.87 -6.22 8.13
C THR A 127 5.84 -6.52 9.21
N ASN A 128 4.85 -5.64 9.35
CA ASN A 128 3.70 -5.78 10.25
C ASN A 128 2.66 -6.81 9.79
N THR A 129 3.06 -7.77 8.96
CA THR A 129 2.20 -8.77 8.34
C THR A 129 2.93 -10.10 8.22
N ALA A 130 2.21 -11.21 8.37
CA ALA A 130 2.74 -12.54 8.12
C ALA A 130 1.64 -13.50 7.65
N VAL A 131 2.05 -14.48 6.83
CA VAL A 131 1.19 -15.59 6.40
C VAL A 131 1.69 -16.85 7.09
N VAL A 132 0.84 -17.47 7.90
CA VAL A 132 1.11 -18.76 8.53
C VAL A 132 0.45 -19.84 7.69
N ARG A 133 1.22 -20.82 7.22
CA ARG A 133 0.76 -21.89 6.31
C ARG A 133 0.92 -23.27 6.96
N GLY A 134 0.32 -24.30 6.36
CA GLY A 134 0.41 -25.67 6.85
C GLY A 134 -0.37 -25.90 8.15
N LEU A 135 -1.43 -25.11 8.35
CA LEU A 135 -2.34 -25.24 9.49
C LEU A 135 -3.38 -26.33 9.20
N LYS A 136 -3.95 -26.92 10.25
CA LYS A 136 -5.03 -27.91 10.12
C LYS A 136 -6.35 -27.23 9.81
N PRO A 137 -7.20 -27.79 8.93
CA PRO A 137 -8.55 -27.29 8.68
C PRO A 137 -9.42 -27.23 9.94
N GLY A 138 -10.29 -26.22 10.01
CA GLY A 138 -11.26 -26.01 11.09
C GLY A 138 -10.69 -25.85 12.50
N SER A 139 -9.37 -25.71 12.65
CA SER A 139 -8.67 -25.75 13.93
C SER A 139 -8.41 -24.35 14.47
N ILE A 140 -8.53 -24.17 15.80
CA ILE A 140 -8.26 -22.89 16.47
C ILE A 140 -6.80 -22.84 16.86
N TYR A 141 -6.13 -21.77 16.47
CA TYR A 141 -4.73 -21.49 16.81
C TYR A 141 -4.64 -20.27 17.73
N VAL A 142 -3.69 -20.33 18.65
CA VAL A 142 -3.30 -19.22 19.52
C VAL A 142 -2.09 -18.53 18.89
N PHE A 143 -2.14 -17.21 18.82
CA PHE A 143 -1.09 -16.38 18.25
C PHE A 143 -0.63 -15.31 19.25
N GLN A 144 0.67 -15.06 19.28
CA GLN A 144 1.31 -14.00 20.03
C GLN A 144 2.40 -13.37 19.17
N VAL A 145 2.52 -12.05 19.17
CA VAL A 145 3.55 -11.33 18.40
C VAL A 145 4.37 -10.43 19.32
N ARG A 146 5.67 -10.33 19.05
CA ARG A 146 6.57 -9.37 19.69
C ARG A 146 7.46 -8.69 18.67
N ALA A 147 7.84 -7.45 18.94
CA ALA A 147 8.76 -6.68 18.11
C ALA A 147 10.18 -6.72 18.69
N ARG A 148 11.18 -6.44 17.85
CA ARG A 148 12.60 -6.42 18.24
C ARG A 148 13.30 -5.14 17.81
N THR A 149 14.11 -4.59 18.71
CA THR A 149 15.11 -3.55 18.42
C THR A 149 16.52 -4.12 18.59
N VAL A 150 17.54 -3.28 18.40
CA VAL A 150 18.93 -3.65 18.72
C VAL A 150 19.14 -3.98 20.20
N ALA A 151 18.28 -3.49 21.09
CA ALA A 151 18.32 -3.77 22.52
C ALA A 151 17.61 -5.08 22.91
N GLY A 152 16.96 -5.75 21.96
CA GLY A 152 16.33 -7.04 22.15
C GLY A 152 14.83 -7.06 21.88
N PHE A 153 14.17 -8.13 22.31
CA PHE A 153 12.75 -8.36 22.12
C PHE A 153 11.90 -7.68 23.20
N GLY A 154 10.80 -7.08 22.77
CA GLY A 154 9.70 -6.71 23.65
C GLY A 154 8.99 -7.94 24.22
N ARG A 155 8.04 -7.70 25.12
CA ARG A 155 7.13 -8.76 25.58
C ARG A 155 6.17 -9.17 24.46
N TYR A 156 5.75 -10.43 24.48
CA TYR A 156 4.67 -10.89 23.61
C TYR A 156 3.38 -10.10 23.86
N SER A 157 2.60 -9.92 22.80
CA SER A 157 1.22 -9.46 22.87
C SER A 157 0.37 -10.40 23.73
N GLY A 158 -0.84 -9.98 24.04
CA GLY A 158 -1.86 -10.92 24.53
C GLY A 158 -2.10 -12.07 23.55
N LYS A 159 -2.61 -13.18 24.07
CA LYS A 159 -3.01 -14.35 23.29
C LYS A 159 -4.25 -14.03 22.46
N LEU A 160 -4.15 -14.21 21.16
CA LEU A 160 -5.26 -14.02 20.21
C LEU A 160 -5.58 -15.34 19.52
N TYR A 161 -6.86 -15.54 19.19
CA TYR A 161 -7.38 -16.82 18.71
C TYR A 161 -7.94 -16.64 17.31
N PHE A 162 -7.44 -17.43 16.37
CA PHE A 162 -7.95 -17.43 15.00
C PHE A 162 -8.18 -18.87 14.55
N GLN A 163 -9.22 -19.09 13.76
CA GLN A 163 -9.60 -20.41 13.27
C GLN A 163 -9.44 -20.47 11.76
N THR A 164 -8.80 -21.52 11.26
CA THR A 164 -8.78 -21.85 9.83
C THR A 164 -10.17 -22.19 9.31
N MET A 165 -10.39 -22.07 8.00
CA MET A 165 -11.65 -22.52 7.40
C MET A 165 -11.80 -24.02 7.56
N THR A 166 -13.04 -24.50 7.70
CA THR A 166 -13.34 -25.92 7.54
C THR A 166 -13.30 -26.30 6.06
N GLU A 167 -13.12 -27.59 5.77
CA GLU A 167 -13.22 -28.08 4.39
C GLU A 167 -14.61 -27.84 3.79
N GLU A 168 -15.66 -27.90 4.63
CA GLU A 168 -17.04 -27.59 4.24
C GLU A 168 -17.20 -26.11 3.83
N GLU A 169 -16.70 -25.16 4.65
CA GLU A 169 -16.68 -23.72 4.33
C GLU A 169 -15.92 -23.43 3.03
N TYR A 170 -14.84 -24.16 2.77
CA TYR A 170 -14.08 -24.01 1.54
C TYR A 170 -14.84 -24.50 0.32
N ASN A 171 -15.42 -25.70 0.40
CA ASN A 171 -16.19 -26.29 -0.69
C ASN A 171 -17.41 -25.43 -1.06
N THR A 172 -18.12 -24.90 -0.07
CA THR A 172 -19.24 -23.96 -0.30
C THR A 172 -18.75 -22.66 -0.94
N SER A 173 -17.61 -22.11 -0.48
CA SER A 173 -17.02 -20.90 -1.09
C SER A 173 -16.63 -21.11 -2.56
N ILE A 174 -16.11 -22.29 -2.92
CA ILE A 174 -15.84 -22.64 -4.32
C ILE A 174 -17.14 -22.73 -5.10
N GLN A 175 -18.16 -23.39 -4.56
CA GLN A 175 -19.44 -23.57 -5.23
C GLN A 175 -20.17 -22.25 -5.51
N GLU A 176 -20.12 -21.28 -4.60
CA GLU A 176 -20.69 -19.94 -4.80
C GLU A 176 -19.98 -19.14 -5.90
N LYS A 177 -18.68 -19.41 -6.12
CA LYS A 177 -17.89 -18.72 -7.16
C LYS A 177 -18.02 -19.37 -8.53
N LEU A 178 -18.46 -20.63 -8.62
CA LEU A 178 -18.62 -21.35 -9.88
C LEU A 178 -19.53 -20.64 -10.90
N PRO A 179 -20.73 -20.12 -10.54
CA PRO A 179 -21.60 -19.42 -11.50
C PRO A 179 -20.94 -18.18 -12.11
N LEU A 180 -20.15 -17.43 -11.33
CA LEU A 180 -19.42 -16.26 -11.80
C LEU A 180 -18.32 -16.66 -12.81
N ILE A 181 -17.59 -17.73 -12.51
CA ILE A 181 -16.54 -18.26 -13.39
C ILE A 181 -17.15 -18.77 -14.69
N ILE A 182 -18.18 -19.61 -14.62
CA ILE A 182 -18.88 -20.16 -15.80
C ILE A 182 -19.49 -19.03 -16.62
N GLY A 183 -20.13 -18.05 -15.98
CA GLY A 183 -20.70 -16.88 -16.64
C GLY A 183 -19.65 -16.07 -17.42
N SER A 184 -18.47 -15.83 -16.83
CA SER A 184 -17.39 -15.10 -17.50
C SER A 184 -16.79 -15.87 -18.68
N ALA A 185 -16.60 -17.19 -18.55
CA ALA A 185 -16.08 -18.04 -19.62
C ALA A 185 -17.08 -18.17 -20.78
N ALA A 186 -18.37 -18.36 -20.47
CA ALA A 186 -19.44 -18.43 -21.47
C ALA A 186 -19.60 -17.10 -22.21
N ALA A 187 -19.59 -15.96 -21.51
CA ALA A 187 -19.64 -14.64 -22.12
C ALA A 187 -18.44 -14.39 -23.05
N GLY A 188 -17.23 -14.79 -22.62
CA GLY A 188 -16.02 -14.72 -23.45
C GLY A 188 -16.12 -15.58 -24.71
N LEU A 189 -16.63 -16.80 -24.61
CA LEU A 189 -16.85 -17.68 -25.76
C LEU A 189 -17.84 -17.09 -26.75
N VAL A 190 -18.98 -16.58 -26.26
CA VAL A 190 -20.01 -15.95 -27.11
C VAL A 190 -19.44 -14.72 -27.82
N PHE A 191 -18.62 -13.91 -27.13
CA PHE A 191 -17.94 -12.76 -27.72
C PHE A 191 -16.97 -13.18 -28.82
N LEU A 192 -16.15 -14.21 -28.60
CA LEU A 192 -15.23 -14.73 -29.61
C LEU A 192 -15.97 -15.27 -30.84
N ILE A 193 -17.08 -16.00 -30.64
CA ILE A 193 -17.92 -16.48 -31.73
C ILE A 193 -18.47 -15.30 -32.53
N ALA A 194 -18.98 -14.25 -31.86
CA ALA A 194 -19.48 -13.05 -32.52
C ALA A 194 -18.39 -12.35 -33.35
N VAL A 195 -17.17 -12.22 -32.82
CA VAL A 195 -16.03 -11.65 -33.54
C VAL A 195 -15.67 -12.47 -34.78
N VAL A 196 -15.62 -13.80 -34.67
CA VAL A 196 -15.35 -14.69 -35.82
C VAL A 196 -16.44 -14.55 -36.89
N VAL A 197 -17.71 -14.52 -36.49
CA VAL A 197 -18.82 -14.29 -37.43
C VAL A 197 -18.68 -12.93 -38.11
N ILE A 198 -18.36 -11.87 -37.37
CA ILE A 198 -18.12 -10.53 -37.94
C ILE A 198 -16.96 -10.57 -38.93
N ILE A 199 -15.84 -11.22 -38.61
CA ILE A 199 -14.69 -11.37 -39.54
C ILE A 199 -15.10 -12.12 -40.81
N ILE A 200 -15.84 -13.23 -40.68
CA ILE A 200 -16.34 -13.99 -41.84
C ILE A 200 -17.26 -13.13 -42.69
N VAL A 201 -18.18 -12.37 -42.09
CA VAL A 201 -19.08 -11.46 -42.80
C VAL A 201 -18.31 -10.31 -43.46
N CYS A 202 -17.34 -9.70 -42.78
CA CYS A 202 -16.48 -8.66 -43.33
C CYS A 202 -15.62 -9.18 -44.49
N ASN A 203 -15.08 -10.39 -44.40
CA ASN A 203 -14.29 -11.00 -45.47
C ASN A 203 -15.17 -11.43 -46.65
N ARG A 204 -16.37 -11.95 -46.42
CA ARG A 204 -17.33 -12.25 -47.49
C ARG A 204 -17.83 -10.99 -48.18
N ARG A 205 -18.12 -9.93 -47.42
CA ARG A 205 -18.54 -8.63 -47.96
C ARG A 205 -17.39 -7.88 -48.64
N GLY A 206 -16.15 -8.10 -48.19
CA GLY A 206 -14.93 -7.60 -48.84
C GLY A 206 -14.61 -8.38 -50.12
N PHE A 207 -14.97 -9.66 -50.20
CA PHE A 207 -14.89 -10.46 -51.43
C PHE A 207 -15.98 -10.05 -52.44
N GLU A 208 -17.21 -9.80 -52.00
CA GLU A 208 -18.28 -9.21 -52.85
C GLU A 208 -17.98 -7.78 -53.31
N ARG A 209 -17.11 -7.04 -52.59
CA ARG A 209 -16.59 -5.73 -53.02
C ARG A 209 -15.24 -5.80 -53.74
N GLY A 210 -14.62 -6.96 -53.77
CA GLY A 210 -13.31 -7.19 -54.39
C GLY A 210 -13.40 -7.34 -55.90
N ASP A 211 -14.56 -7.79 -56.40
CA ASP A 211 -14.89 -7.86 -57.81
C ASP A 211 -16.22 -7.16 -58.06
N SER A 212 -16.19 -5.83 -58.25
CA SER A 212 -17.13 -5.09 -59.11
C SER A 212 -17.06 -3.60 -58.78
N GLU A 213 -16.85 -2.80 -59.83
CA GLU A 213 -17.32 -1.41 -59.91
C GLU A 213 -16.40 -0.28 -59.39
N TYR A 214 -15.09 -0.33 -59.66
CA TYR A 214 -14.30 0.91 -59.79
C TYR A 214 -13.23 0.87 -60.89
N THR A 215 -12.73 -0.31 -61.30
CA THR A 215 -11.77 -0.43 -62.41
C THR A 215 -12.44 -0.49 -63.79
N ASP A 216 -13.72 -0.83 -63.86
CA ASP A 216 -14.43 -1.07 -65.13
C ASP A 216 -15.00 0.21 -65.77
N LYS A 217 -15.26 1.25 -64.97
CA LYS A 217 -15.84 2.51 -65.49
C LYS A 217 -14.82 3.51 -66.03
N LEU A 218 -13.52 3.31 -65.83
CA LEU A 218 -12.51 4.19 -66.45
C LEU A 218 -12.15 3.77 -67.89
N GLN A 219 -12.39 2.50 -68.27
CA GLN A 219 -12.19 2.05 -69.65
C GLN A 219 -13.39 2.34 -70.57
N HIS A 220 -14.60 2.46 -70.01
CA HIS A 220 -15.83 2.64 -70.78
C HIS A 220 -16.18 4.09 -71.18
N TYR A 221 -15.49 5.11 -70.67
CA TYR A 221 -15.64 6.49 -71.18
C TYR A 221 -14.65 6.86 -72.30
N THR A 222 -13.68 6.00 -72.63
CA THR A 222 -12.64 6.30 -73.64
C THR A 222 -12.86 5.58 -74.98
N SER A 223 -13.98 4.88 -75.16
CA SER A 223 -14.25 4.13 -76.40
C SER A 223 -15.66 4.39 -76.95
N GLY A 224 -15.86 5.55 -77.57
CA GLY A 224 -17.10 5.88 -78.28
C GLY A 224 -17.11 7.25 -78.95
N HIS A 225 -16.41 7.38 -80.08
CA HIS A 225 -16.56 8.46 -81.09
C HIS A 225 -16.07 9.89 -80.72
N MET A 226 -14.76 10.04 -80.55
CA MET A 226 -14.06 11.24 -81.03
C MET A 226 -13.13 10.84 -82.18
N SER A 227 -13.30 11.44 -83.36
CA SER A 227 -12.26 11.37 -84.39
C SER A 227 -10.99 12.05 -83.89
N PRO A 228 -9.78 11.59 -84.28
CA PRO A 228 -8.54 12.19 -83.83
C PRO A 228 -8.49 13.67 -84.20
N GLY A 229 -8.39 14.55 -83.20
CA GLY A 229 -8.22 16.00 -83.40
C GLY A 229 -9.33 16.90 -82.84
N MET A 230 -10.39 16.37 -82.23
CA MET A 230 -11.43 17.21 -81.62
C MET A 230 -11.08 17.61 -80.17
N LYS A 231 -10.74 18.89 -79.93
CA LYS A 231 -10.70 19.49 -78.59
C LYS A 231 -12.06 20.14 -78.32
N ILE A 232 -12.86 19.57 -77.43
CA ILE A 232 -14.10 20.22 -76.96
C ILE A 232 -13.69 21.31 -75.97
N TYR A 233 -13.81 22.56 -76.41
CA TYR A 233 -13.65 23.75 -75.59
C TYR A 233 -15.04 24.15 -75.06
N ILE A 234 -15.22 24.10 -73.75
CA ILE A 234 -16.43 24.63 -73.09
C ILE A 234 -16.12 26.08 -72.73
N ASP A 235 -16.84 27.01 -73.33
CA ASP A 235 -16.69 28.44 -73.08
C ASP A 235 -17.20 28.77 -71.66
N PRO A 236 -16.33 29.26 -70.74
CA PRO A 236 -16.70 29.55 -69.37
C PRO A 236 -17.78 30.64 -69.22
N PHE A 237 -18.13 31.36 -70.30
CA PHE A 237 -19.21 32.35 -70.31
C PHE A 237 -20.58 31.81 -70.72
N THR A 238 -20.69 30.51 -71.06
CA THR A 238 -21.97 29.86 -71.42
C THR A 238 -22.45 28.83 -70.39
N TYR A 239 -21.78 28.76 -69.24
CA TYR A 239 -22.20 27.90 -68.14
C TYR A 239 -23.31 28.60 -67.33
N GLU A 240 -24.55 28.18 -67.53
CA GLU A 240 -25.65 28.50 -66.60
C GLU A 240 -25.65 27.48 -65.46
N ASP A 241 -25.59 27.97 -64.22
CA ASP A 241 -25.66 27.15 -63.01
C ASP A 241 -27.08 26.57 -62.88
N PRO A 242 -27.27 25.24 -62.92
CA PRO A 242 -28.58 24.60 -62.87
C PRO A 242 -29.35 24.84 -61.56
N ASN A 243 -28.73 25.44 -60.54
CA ASN A 243 -29.41 25.84 -59.31
C ASN A 243 -30.24 27.12 -59.43
N GLU A 244 -30.14 27.89 -60.53
CA GLU A 244 -30.96 29.09 -60.75
C GLU A 244 -32.29 28.83 -61.49
N ALA A 245 -32.51 27.62 -62.04
CA ALA A 245 -33.69 27.32 -62.87
C ALA A 245 -34.98 26.96 -62.10
N VAL A 246 -34.99 26.99 -60.76
CA VAL A 246 -36.11 26.49 -59.92
C VAL A 246 -36.85 27.62 -59.17
N ARG A 247 -36.87 28.84 -59.71
CA ARG A 247 -37.73 29.91 -59.16
C ARG A 247 -38.59 30.53 -60.24
N GLU A 248 -39.78 29.96 -60.43
CA GLU A 248 -41.05 30.64 -60.76
C GLU A 248 -42.24 29.71 -60.49
#